data_AF-A0A2G9P0S3-F1
#
_entry.id   AF-A0A2G9P0S3-F1
#
_cell.length_a   1.000
_cell.length_b   1.000
_cell.length_c   1.000
_cell.angle_alpha   90.00
_cell.angle_beta   90.00
_cell.angle_gamma   90.00
#
_symmetry.space_group_name_H-M   'P 1'
#
loop_
_entity.id
_entity.type
_entity.pdbx_description
1 polymer ?
#
loop_
_entity_poly.entity_id
_entity_poly.type
_entity_poly.pdbx_seq_one_letter_code
_entity_poly.pdbx_strand_id
1 'polypeptide(L)'
;MASMTTVKAPSSTANLGPGFDVFGLAVDAFFDEITLTKKKSGVSIVTKDSIPTNPDNNTAGLVVKNMLKKLKIKDGVEIKIKKGVPAGFGMGSSAASAAAAVIAFNQM
;
A
#
# COMPACT_ATOMS: atom_id res chain seq x y z
N MET A 1 -17.56 9.71 13.87
CA MET A 1 -16.80 8.45 13.70
C MET A 1 -15.63 8.76 12.77
N ALA A 2 -14.42 8.28 13.05
CA ALA A 2 -13.31 8.47 12.11
C ALA A 2 -13.65 7.74 10.79
N SER A 3 -13.52 8.41 9.64
CA SER A 3 -13.69 7.75 8.35
C SER A 3 -12.57 6.71 8.18
N MET A 4 -12.96 5.52 7.75
CA MET A 4 -12.07 4.41 7.49
C MET A 4 -12.33 3.92 6.06
N THR A 5 -11.26 3.78 5.29
CA THR A 5 -11.32 3.33 3.91
C THR A 5 -10.44 2.10 3.75
N THR A 6 -11.03 0.99 3.30
CA THR A 6 -10.33 -0.27 3.05
C THR A 6 -10.29 -0.57 1.56
N VAL A 7 -9.11 -0.85 1.04
CA VAL A 7 -8.89 -1.23 -0.36
C VAL A 7 -8.07 -2.50 -0.43
N LYS A 8 -8.42 -3.36 -1.39
CA LYS A 8 -7.74 -4.61 -1.70
C LYS A 8 -7.01 -4.47 -3.04
N ALA A 9 -5.72 -4.80 -3.10
CA ALA A 9 -4.94 -4.79 -4.34
C ALA A 9 -4.43 -6.20 -4.69
N PRO A 10 -4.58 -6.63 -5.96
CA PRO A 10 -4.13 -7.94 -6.40
C PRO A 10 -2.60 -8.02 -6.49
N SER A 11 -2.10 -9.26 -6.46
CA SER A 11 -0.77 -9.61 -6.96
C SER A 11 -0.61 -9.23 -8.43
N SER A 12 0.63 -9.12 -8.89
CA SER A 12 0.94 -8.85 -10.29
C SER A 12 2.19 -9.60 -10.73
N THR A 13 2.32 -9.80 -12.04
CA THR A 13 3.55 -10.27 -12.68
C THR A 13 4.05 -9.18 -13.63
N ALA A 14 5.37 -8.95 -13.62
CA ALA A 14 6.05 -8.00 -14.49
C ALA A 14 6.80 -8.70 -15.62
N ASN A 15 7.29 -7.93 -16.58
CA ASN A 15 8.16 -8.32 -17.71
C ASN A 15 7.50 -9.20 -18.78
N LEU A 16 6.82 -10.29 -18.39
CA LEU A 16 6.15 -11.22 -19.32
C LEU A 16 7.05 -11.61 -20.52
N GLY A 17 8.30 -11.98 -20.24
CA GLY A 17 9.29 -12.37 -21.25
C GLY A 17 10.00 -11.15 -21.88
N PRO A 18 9.85 -10.91 -23.20
CA PRO A 18 10.56 -9.82 -23.89
C PRO A 18 10.10 -8.41 -23.49
N GLY A 19 9.02 -8.28 -22.70
CA GLY A 19 8.50 -7.00 -22.21
C GLY A 19 9.19 -6.49 -20.95
N PHE A 20 10.48 -6.78 -20.76
CA PHE A 20 11.26 -6.35 -19.59
C PHE A 20 11.07 -4.84 -19.31
N ASP A 21 10.74 -4.51 -18.06
CA ASP A 21 10.45 -3.14 -17.59
C ASP A 21 9.30 -2.40 -18.31
N VAL A 22 8.50 -3.09 -19.13
CA VAL A 22 7.38 -2.49 -19.86
C VAL A 22 6.05 -3.17 -19.53
N PHE A 23 6.02 -4.51 -19.54
CA PHE A 23 4.78 -5.24 -19.34
C PHE A 23 4.50 -5.53 -17.86
N GLY A 24 3.23 -5.45 -17.51
CA GLY A 24 2.71 -5.84 -16.21
C GLY A 24 1.27 -6.35 -16.34
N LEU A 25 0.94 -7.37 -15.57
CA LEU A 25 -0.40 -7.96 -15.54
C LEU A 25 -0.83 -8.19 -14.08
N ALA A 26 -2.01 -7.70 -13.73
CA ALA A 26 -2.65 -8.00 -12.46
C ALA A 26 -3.20 -9.43 -12.47
N VAL A 27 -3.04 -10.14 -11.34
CA VAL A 27 -3.44 -11.54 -11.20
C VAL A 27 -4.34 -11.70 -9.98
N ASP A 28 -5.54 -12.22 -10.21
CA ASP A 28 -6.54 -12.54 -9.17
C ASP A 28 -6.18 -13.87 -8.48
N ALA A 29 -5.13 -13.84 -7.65
CA ALA A 29 -4.67 -15.00 -6.89
C ALA A 29 -4.37 -14.65 -5.44
N PHE A 30 -3.58 -13.58 -5.22
CA PHE A 30 -3.23 -13.09 -3.90
C PHE A 30 -3.54 -11.60 -3.80
N PHE A 31 -3.73 -11.12 -2.58
CA PHE A 31 -4.11 -9.74 -2.36
C PHE A 31 -3.57 -9.20 -1.05
N ASP A 32 -3.16 -7.95 -1.08
CA ASP A 32 -3.01 -7.18 0.15
C ASP A 32 -4.28 -6.38 0.42
N GLU A 33 -4.57 -6.17 1.70
CA GLU A 33 -5.66 -5.32 2.17
C GLU A 33 -5.06 -4.19 3.00
N ILE A 34 -5.35 -2.95 2.60
CA ILE A 34 -4.91 -1.73 3.28
C ILE A 34 -6.14 -1.00 3.78
N THR A 35 -6.13 -0.69 5.07
CA THR A 35 -7.14 0.16 5.70
C THR A 35 -6.50 1.44 6.17
N LEU A 36 -6.97 2.59 5.69
CA LEU A 36 -6.55 3.90 6.16
C LEU A 36 -7.57 4.47 7.14
N THR A 37 -7.08 5.06 8.21
CA THR A 37 -7.90 5.81 9.18
C THR A 37 -7.27 7.18 9.42
N LYS A 38 -8.08 8.23 9.32
CA LYS A 38 -7.65 9.61 9.58
C LYS A 38 -7.23 9.81 11.05
N LYS A 39 -6.12 10.51 11.26
CA LYS A 39 -5.55 10.87 12.57
C LYS A 39 -5.24 12.35 12.66
N LYS A 40 -4.87 12.82 13.85
CA LYS A 40 -4.50 14.23 14.09
C LYS A 40 -3.18 14.60 13.41
N SER A 41 -2.18 13.73 13.45
CA SER A 41 -0.86 13.99 12.85
C SER A 41 -0.06 12.68 12.69
N GLY A 42 0.94 12.73 11.82
CA GLY A 42 1.90 11.64 11.60
C GLY A 42 1.34 10.46 10.80
N VAL A 43 2.25 9.58 10.36
CA VAL A 43 1.90 8.32 9.72
C VAL A 43 2.32 7.18 10.64
N SER A 44 1.42 6.22 10.86
CA SER A 44 1.73 5.02 11.65
C SER A 44 1.25 3.77 10.93
N ILE A 45 2.00 2.68 11.02
CA ILE A 45 1.65 1.41 10.40
C ILE A 45 1.32 0.38 11.49
N VAL A 46 0.21 -0.33 11.33
CA VAL A 46 -0.22 -1.43 12.21
C VAL A 46 -0.40 -2.69 11.36
N THR A 47 0.23 -3.79 11.76
CA THR A 47 0.13 -5.06 11.05
C THR A 47 0.44 -6.23 11.98
N LYS A 48 -0.02 -7.43 11.63
CA LYS A 48 0.38 -8.69 12.27
C LYS A 48 1.45 -9.42 11.46
N ASP A 49 1.77 -8.93 10.27
CA ASP A 49 2.71 -9.54 9.33
C ASP A 49 4.15 -9.11 9.62
N SER A 50 5.13 -9.94 9.22
CA SER A 50 6.55 -9.64 9.40
C SER A 50 7.06 -8.70 8.30
N ILE A 51 6.68 -7.42 8.39
CA ILE A 51 7.08 -6.34 7.47
C ILE A 51 7.52 -5.09 8.25
N PRO A 52 8.31 -4.18 7.65
CA PRO A 52 8.67 -2.94 8.32
C PRO A 52 7.45 -2.10 8.70
N THR A 53 7.42 -1.60 9.94
CA THR A 53 6.37 -0.71 10.45
C THR A 53 6.79 0.76 10.50
N ASN A 54 8.08 1.05 10.33
CA ASN A 54 8.54 2.41 10.09
C ASN A 54 8.00 2.88 8.71
N PRO A 55 7.20 3.96 8.64
CA PRO A 55 6.66 4.47 7.39
C PRO A 55 7.71 4.81 6.32
N ASP A 56 8.93 5.15 6.73
CA ASP A 56 10.02 5.46 5.80
C ASP A 56 10.64 4.21 5.16
N ASN A 57 10.36 3.01 5.70
CA ASN A 57 10.86 1.73 5.21
C ASN A 57 9.75 0.82 4.67
N ASN A 58 8.52 1.33 4.52
CA ASN A 58 7.36 0.59 4.06
C ASN A 58 6.71 1.32 2.88
N THR A 59 6.43 0.62 1.79
CA THR A 59 5.91 1.25 0.57
C THR A 59 4.55 1.92 0.73
N ALA A 60 3.64 1.37 1.55
CA ALA A 60 2.38 2.04 1.88
C ALA A 60 2.62 3.31 2.70
N GLY A 61 3.54 3.26 3.67
CA GLY A 61 3.95 4.40 4.48
C GLY A 61 4.57 5.53 3.67
N LEU A 62 5.53 5.20 2.80
CA LEU A 62 6.21 6.15 1.92
C LEU A 62 5.22 6.88 1.02
N VAL A 63 4.30 6.15 0.40
CA VAL A 63 3.33 6.74 -0.52
C VAL A 63 2.37 7.66 0.22
N VAL A 64 1.78 7.23 1.34
CA VAL A 64 0.90 8.09 2.15
C VAL A 64 1.63 9.35 2.65
N LYS A 65 2.87 9.20 3.16
CA LYS A 65 3.68 10.34 3.62
C LYS A 65 3.95 11.33 2.49
N ASN A 66 4.27 10.84 1.29
CA ASN A 66 4.50 11.67 0.12
C ASN A 66 3.22 12.35 -0.39
N MET A 67 2.08 11.67 -0.36
CA MET A 67 0.79 12.27 -0.74
C MET A 67 0.38 13.38 0.24
N LEU A 68 0.47 13.14 1.56
CA LEU A 68 0.24 14.17 2.58
C LEU A 68 1.11 15.41 2.34
N LYS A 69 2.41 15.21 2.12
CA LYS A 69 3.36 16.29 1.85
C LYS A 69 3.04 17.04 0.55
N LYS A 70 2.82 16.32 -0.55
CA LYS A 70 2.58 16.91 -1.88
C LYS A 70 1.27 17.69 -1.93
N LEU A 71 0.25 17.19 -1.25
CA LEU A 71 -1.08 17.82 -1.18
C LEU A 71 -1.20 18.83 -0.02
N LYS A 72 -0.14 19.04 0.76
CA LYS A 72 -0.10 19.94 1.93
C LYS A 72 -1.18 19.63 2.97
N ILE A 73 -1.56 18.36 3.11
CA ILE A 73 -2.53 17.88 4.10
C ILE A 73 -1.79 17.72 5.43
N LYS A 74 -2.32 18.34 6.49
CA LYS A 74 -1.71 18.35 7.84
C LYS A 74 -2.18 17.20 8.73
N ASP A 75 -3.23 16.51 8.31
CA ASP A 75 -3.78 15.37 9.04
C ASP A 75 -2.78 14.21 9.10
N GLY A 76 -2.95 13.36 10.09
CA GLY A 76 -2.26 12.08 10.19
C GLY A 76 -3.05 10.95 9.53
N VAL A 77 -2.37 9.82 9.32
CA VAL A 77 -2.98 8.61 8.78
C VAL A 77 -2.41 7.39 9.51
N GLU A 78 -3.29 6.52 9.99
CA GLU A 78 -2.91 5.16 10.36
C GLU A 78 -3.21 4.21 9.22
N ILE A 79 -2.21 3.39 8.90
CA ILE A 79 -2.23 2.40 7.84
C ILE A 79 -2.25 1.03 8.49
N LYS A 80 -3.39 0.36 8.45
CA LYS A 80 -3.45 -1.05 8.82
C LYS A 80 -3.20 -1.90 7.59
N ILE A 81 -2.20 -2.77 7.67
CA ILE A 81 -1.77 -3.64 6.56
C ILE A 81 -2.05 -5.09 6.92
N LYS A 82 -2.77 -5.78 6.04
CA LYS A 82 -2.89 -7.23 6.04
C LYS A 82 -2.31 -7.76 4.74
N LYS A 83 -1.18 -8.44 4.84
CA LYS A 83 -0.49 -9.03 3.70
C LYS A 83 -1.20 -10.29 3.24
N GLY A 84 -1.25 -10.48 1.93
CA GLY A 84 -1.62 -11.76 1.33
C GLY A 84 -0.81 -12.07 0.08
N VAL A 85 -0.11 -11.10 -0.51
CA VAL A 85 0.83 -11.35 -1.61
C VAL A 85 2.19 -11.80 -1.07
N PRO A 86 2.70 -13.00 -1.43
CA PRO A 86 4.00 -13.48 -0.98
C PRO A 86 5.14 -12.55 -1.41
N ALA A 87 5.96 -12.11 -0.45
CA ALA A 87 7.13 -11.29 -0.72
C ALA A 87 8.30 -12.15 -1.24
N GLY A 88 9.09 -11.62 -2.18
CA GLY A 88 10.26 -12.30 -2.73
C GLY A 88 10.00 -13.26 -3.89
N PHE A 89 8.73 -13.51 -4.25
CA PHE A 89 8.35 -14.45 -5.31
C PHE A 89 8.07 -13.78 -6.67
N GLY A 90 8.46 -12.50 -6.85
CA GLY A 90 8.18 -11.77 -8.09
C GLY A 90 6.70 -11.43 -8.33
N MET A 91 5.85 -11.53 -7.31
CA MET A 91 4.39 -11.32 -7.40
C MET A 91 3.92 -9.89 -7.09
N GLY A 92 4.84 -8.91 -7.06
CA GLY A 92 4.50 -7.51 -6.81
C GLY A 92 3.99 -7.22 -5.39
N SER A 93 4.48 -7.93 -4.36
CA SER A 93 3.99 -7.77 -2.97
C SER A 93 4.12 -6.35 -2.42
N SER A 94 5.24 -5.66 -2.66
CA SER A 94 5.42 -4.27 -2.23
C SER A 94 4.57 -3.30 -3.04
N ALA A 95 4.35 -3.59 -4.33
CA ALA A 95 3.53 -2.81 -5.23
C ALA A 95 2.03 -2.89 -4.87
N ALA A 96 1.54 -4.07 -4.48
CA ALA A 96 0.16 -4.26 -4.02
C ALA A 96 -0.15 -3.36 -2.81
N SER A 97 0.70 -3.39 -1.78
CA SER A 97 0.56 -2.51 -0.61
C SER A 97 0.59 -1.02 -0.97
N ALA A 98 1.49 -0.60 -1.88
CA ALA A 98 1.57 0.78 -2.32
C ALA A 98 0.33 1.24 -3.09
N ALA A 99 -0.13 0.43 -4.05
CA ALA A 99 -1.27 0.72 -4.90
C ALA A 99 -2.57 0.81 -4.08
N ALA A 100 -2.82 -0.15 -3.19
CA ALA A 100 -3.98 -0.11 -2.29
C ALA A 100 -3.95 1.14 -1.39
N ALA A 101 -2.78 1.53 -0.87
CA ALA A 101 -2.64 2.73 -0.07
C ALA A 101 -2.96 4.03 -0.84
N VAL A 102 -2.54 4.16 -2.10
CA VAL A 102 -2.90 5.32 -2.95
C VAL A 102 -4.41 5.42 -3.11
N ILE A 103 -5.04 4.32 -3.51
CA ILE A 103 -6.49 4.32 -3.79
C ILE A 103 -7.28 4.57 -2.51
N ALA A 104 -6.90 3.95 -1.40
CA ALA A 104 -7.53 4.19 -0.11
C ALA A 104 -7.37 5.65 0.34
N PHE A 105 -6.22 6.26 0.09
CA PHE A 105 -5.98 7.67 0.41
C PHE A 105 -6.83 8.61 -0.46
N ASN A 106 -6.95 8.31 -1.76
CA ASN A 106 -7.75 9.11 -2.68
C ASN A 106 -9.26 9.07 -2.36
N GLN A 107 -9.72 8.01 -1.69
CA GLN A 107 -11.12 7.79 -1.30
C GLN A 107 -11.43 8.24 0.14
N MET A 108 -10.44 8.71 0.90
CA MET A 108 -10.55 9.13 2.30
C MET A 108 -10.80 10.64 2.43
#